data_AF-A0A537F471-F1
#
_entry.id   AF-A0A537F471-F1
#
_cell.length_a   1.000
_cell.length_b   1.000
_cell.length_c   1.000
_cell.angle_alpha   90.00
_cell.angle_beta   90.00
_cell.angle_gamma   90.00
#
_symmetry.space_group_name_H-M   'P 1'
#
loop_
_entity.id
_entity.type
_entity.pdbx_description
1 polymer ?
#
loop_
_entity_poly.entity_id
_entity_poly.type
_entity_poly.pdbx_seq_one_letter_code
_entity_poly.pdbx_strand_id
1 'polypeptide(L)'
;MARIVLTADATQMSEYWGIPLLPFFSCAPAEKVPRIVFDFLSPQVKHNNGVAQMAPYGLRKLEASILRTYKPKEVVVAHPDHVSKFVNEDTRIIGISTMDPLGLGPVSMMFTDGGQLTAYTKRKFLELVYEVNRARKRFPKAKLVLGGSGAWQMETKDEQTRALGVNHTVIGECDHVIQDIYNDIEFNGAPEFIHVPRGPKLEQIPDIVGASTHGLVEVMRGCGRNCQFCEPNLRTAKYYPADKIEREIAVNRKIGNPNVWIHSEDIFLYKLEDKNGFMPNHEAVVDLFKTVMTQGGITYA
;
A
#
# COMPACT_ATOMS: atom_id res chain seq x y z
N MET A 1 -12.07 -1.98 20.84
CA MET A 1 -11.94 -3.18 19.99
C MET A 1 -11.97 -2.72 18.55
N ALA A 2 -11.20 -3.36 17.67
CA ALA A 2 -11.03 -2.89 16.30
C ALA A 2 -12.23 -3.26 15.42
N ARG A 3 -12.89 -2.25 14.87
CA ARG A 3 -13.94 -2.39 13.86
C ARG A 3 -13.36 -2.59 12.47
N ILE A 4 -12.22 -1.95 12.20
CA ILE A 4 -11.47 -2.03 10.94
C ILE A 4 -10.07 -2.54 11.25
N VAL A 5 -9.70 -3.67 10.62
CA VAL A 5 -8.36 -4.26 10.70
C VAL A 5 -7.70 -4.10 9.33
N LEU A 6 -6.61 -3.35 9.28
CA LEU A 6 -5.82 -3.11 8.07
C LEU A 6 -4.52 -3.92 8.14
N THR A 7 -4.07 -4.48 7.03
CA THR A 7 -2.79 -5.20 6.94
C THR A 7 -2.28 -5.21 5.49
N ALA A 8 -1.07 -5.70 5.30
CA ALA A 8 -0.54 -6.12 4.00
C ALA A 8 0.24 -7.43 4.20
N ASP A 9 0.59 -8.14 3.13
CA ASP A 9 1.35 -9.37 3.25
C ASP A 9 2.81 -9.11 3.66
N ALA A 10 3.47 -10.17 4.11
CA ALA A 10 4.82 -10.14 4.64
C ALA A 10 5.87 -9.57 3.67
N THR A 11 5.63 -9.64 2.35
CA THR A 11 6.55 -9.06 1.36
C THR A 11 6.48 -7.55 1.30
N GLN A 12 5.35 -6.96 1.68
CA GLN A 12 5.18 -5.50 1.77
C GLN A 12 5.43 -4.98 3.19
N MET A 13 5.35 -5.83 4.20
CA MET A 13 5.61 -5.53 5.62
C MET A 13 7.04 -5.89 6.02
N SER A 14 8.03 -5.46 5.21
CA SER A 14 9.46 -5.73 5.40
C SER A 14 10.30 -4.56 4.92
N GLU A 15 11.40 -4.28 5.62
CA GLU A 15 12.35 -3.24 5.25
C GLU A 15 13.46 -3.74 4.31
N TYR A 16 13.55 -5.06 4.08
CA TYR A 16 14.61 -5.67 3.26
C TYR A 16 16.01 -5.13 3.62
N TRP A 17 16.31 -5.05 4.93
CA TRP A 17 17.55 -4.51 5.48
C TRP A 17 17.88 -3.05 5.10
N GLY A 18 16.92 -2.32 4.53
CA GLY A 18 17.13 -0.98 3.98
C GLY A 18 17.93 -0.99 2.67
N ILE A 19 18.13 -2.15 2.03
CA ILE A 19 18.90 -2.27 0.80
C ILE A 19 18.01 -1.88 -0.39
N PRO A 20 18.40 -0.87 -1.19
CA PRO A 20 17.67 -0.50 -2.40
C PRO A 20 17.52 -1.69 -3.34
N LEU A 21 16.37 -1.80 -4.01
CA LEU A 21 16.02 -2.86 -4.96
C LEU A 21 15.87 -4.29 -4.37
N LEU A 22 16.37 -4.57 -3.17
CA LEU A 22 16.14 -5.87 -2.53
C LEU A 22 14.64 -6.23 -2.36
N PRO A 23 13.70 -5.27 -2.20
CA PRO A 23 12.26 -5.59 -2.25
C PRO A 23 11.82 -6.34 -3.52
N PHE A 24 12.48 -6.16 -4.68
CA PHE A 24 12.17 -6.94 -5.89
C PHE A 24 12.43 -8.45 -5.73
N PHE A 25 13.18 -8.86 -4.70
CA PHE A 25 13.35 -10.27 -4.37
C PHE A 25 12.03 -10.96 -3.99
N SER A 26 10.98 -10.21 -3.62
CA SER A 26 9.62 -10.75 -3.46
C SER A 26 9.07 -11.38 -4.74
N CYS A 27 9.57 -10.99 -5.91
CA CYS A 27 9.18 -11.55 -7.20
C CYS A 27 9.86 -12.89 -7.50
N ALA A 28 10.83 -13.33 -6.69
CA ALA A 28 11.58 -14.55 -6.93
C ALA A 28 10.67 -15.81 -6.83
N PRO A 29 10.97 -16.86 -7.62
CA PRO A 29 10.19 -18.10 -7.62
C PRO A 29 10.42 -18.91 -6.34
N ALA A 30 9.34 -19.15 -5.60
CA ALA A 30 9.34 -19.84 -4.32
C ALA A 30 9.75 -21.32 -4.42
N GLU A 31 9.66 -21.91 -5.60
CA GLU A 31 10.11 -23.27 -5.91
C GLU A 31 11.63 -23.37 -6.08
N LYS A 32 12.32 -22.25 -6.38
CA LYS A 32 13.78 -22.23 -6.61
C LYS A 32 14.55 -21.56 -5.48
N VAL A 33 13.91 -20.65 -4.76
CA VAL A 33 14.52 -19.94 -3.63
C VAL A 33 14.00 -20.53 -2.31
N PRO A 34 14.86 -21.15 -1.48
CA PRO A 34 14.44 -21.70 -0.20
C PRO A 34 13.83 -20.65 0.73
N ARG A 35 12.77 -21.02 1.45
CA ARG A 35 12.03 -20.10 2.34
C ARG A 35 12.91 -19.44 3.40
N ILE A 36 13.87 -20.18 3.95
CA ILE A 36 14.81 -19.65 4.96
C ILE A 36 15.64 -18.50 4.39
N VAL A 37 16.09 -18.62 3.13
CA VAL A 37 16.85 -17.57 2.44
C VAL A 37 15.96 -16.36 2.19
N PHE A 38 14.72 -16.59 1.74
CA PHE A 38 13.75 -15.52 1.54
C PHE A 38 13.44 -14.76 2.83
N ASP A 39 13.07 -15.47 3.89
CA ASP A 39 12.71 -14.87 5.18
C ASP A 39 13.91 -14.15 5.81
N PHE A 40 15.14 -14.64 5.62
CA PHE A 40 16.36 -13.95 6.05
C PHE A 40 16.57 -12.62 5.31
N LEU A 41 16.32 -12.57 4.00
CA LEU A 41 16.48 -11.36 3.19
C LEU A 41 15.29 -10.39 3.30
N SER A 42 14.16 -10.84 3.85
CA SER A 42 12.94 -10.05 4.04
C SER A 42 12.51 -10.03 5.53
N PRO A 43 13.30 -9.42 6.42
CA PRO A 43 12.95 -9.32 7.83
C PRO A 43 11.67 -8.49 8.01
N GLN A 44 10.72 -9.03 8.76
CA GLN A 44 9.44 -8.39 8.99
C GLN A 44 9.57 -7.10 9.80
N VAL A 45 8.65 -6.15 9.57
CA VAL A 45 8.56 -4.91 10.35
C VAL A 45 8.31 -5.23 11.84
N LYS A 46 8.88 -4.40 12.72
CA LYS A 46 8.62 -4.53 14.16
C LYS A 46 7.15 -4.27 14.48
N HIS A 47 6.67 -4.86 15.57
CA HIS A 47 5.32 -4.64 16.07
C HIS A 47 5.29 -4.39 17.58
N ASN A 48 4.27 -3.69 18.06
CA ASN A 48 3.95 -3.59 19.49
C ASN A 48 2.61 -4.29 19.73
N ASN A 49 2.61 -5.39 20.48
CA ASN A 49 1.41 -6.22 20.73
C ASN A 49 0.63 -6.61 19.47
N GLY A 50 1.33 -6.82 18.35
CA GLY A 50 0.72 -7.15 17.05
C GLY A 50 0.34 -5.95 16.18
N VAL A 51 0.41 -4.72 16.69
CA VAL A 51 0.23 -3.49 15.89
C VAL A 51 1.54 -3.18 15.16
N ALA A 52 1.49 -3.04 13.84
CA ALA A 52 2.67 -2.82 13.01
C ALA A 52 3.24 -1.42 13.24
N GLN A 53 4.55 -1.33 13.50
CA GLN A 53 5.24 -0.05 13.70
C GLN A 53 5.42 0.71 12.37
N MET A 54 5.60 -0.02 11.27
CA MET A 54 5.65 0.48 9.89
C MET A 54 4.68 -0.31 9.03
N ALA A 55 4.20 0.30 7.95
CA ALA A 55 3.33 -0.36 6.98
C ALA A 55 3.50 0.28 5.59
N PRO A 56 3.05 -0.38 4.51
CA PRO A 56 3.10 0.20 3.16
C PRO A 56 2.47 1.59 3.13
N TYR A 57 3.09 2.51 2.40
CA TYR A 57 2.67 3.91 2.37
C TYR A 57 1.20 4.10 1.97
N GLY A 58 0.74 3.40 0.93
CA GLY A 58 -0.68 3.43 0.54
C GLY A 58 -1.64 2.97 1.65
N LEU A 59 -1.22 2.00 2.47
CA LEU A 59 -1.99 1.55 3.64
C LEU A 59 -2.03 2.62 4.75
N ARG A 60 -0.93 3.37 4.95
CA ARG A 60 -0.89 4.50 5.90
C ARG A 60 -1.73 5.69 5.44
N LYS A 61 -1.83 5.93 4.13
CA LYS A 61 -2.79 6.90 3.56
C LYS A 61 -4.23 6.46 3.81
N LEU A 62 -4.52 5.19 3.56
CA LEU A 62 -5.83 4.61 3.82
C LEU A 62 -6.22 4.73 5.30
N GLU A 63 -5.31 4.37 6.21
CA GLU A 63 -5.45 4.55 7.66
C GLU A 63 -5.83 6.01 8.00
N ALA A 64 -5.06 6.98 7.49
CA ALA A 64 -5.32 8.40 7.72
C ALA A 64 -6.68 8.86 7.17
N SER A 65 -7.08 8.37 5.99
CA SER A 65 -8.39 8.67 5.41
C SER A 65 -9.56 8.11 6.25
N ILE A 66 -9.42 6.90 6.77
CA ILE A 66 -10.43 6.26 7.62
C ILE A 66 -10.56 7.01 8.96
N LEU A 67 -9.43 7.43 9.55
CA LEU A 67 -9.39 8.14 10.83
C LEU A 67 -10.02 9.54 10.81
N ARG A 68 -10.38 10.09 9.64
CA ARG A 68 -11.16 11.32 9.55
C ARG A 68 -12.59 11.17 10.11
N THR A 69 -13.11 9.95 10.16
CA THR A 69 -14.49 9.67 10.62
C THR A 69 -14.54 8.59 11.70
N TYR A 70 -13.68 7.58 11.62
CA TYR A 70 -13.59 6.52 12.63
C TYR A 70 -12.67 6.93 13.78
N LYS A 71 -12.98 6.48 15.01
CA LYS A 71 -12.13 6.79 16.16
C LYS A 71 -10.83 5.99 16.08
N PRO A 72 -9.70 6.51 16.59
CA PRO A 72 -8.42 5.79 16.59
C PRO A 72 -8.47 4.38 17.18
N LYS A 73 -9.30 4.15 18.20
CA LYS A 73 -9.46 2.83 18.83
C LYS A 73 -10.22 1.80 17.98
N GLU A 74 -10.89 2.24 16.91
CA GLU A 74 -11.70 1.40 16.02
C GLU A 74 -10.90 0.90 14.81
N VAL A 75 -9.73 1.49 14.54
CA VAL A 75 -8.87 1.18 13.39
C VAL A 75 -7.55 0.64 13.91
N VAL A 76 -7.06 -0.45 13.32
CA VAL A 76 -5.73 -0.98 13.64
C VAL A 76 -5.01 -1.39 12.36
N VAL A 77 -3.74 -1.01 12.24
CA VAL A 77 -2.83 -1.58 11.25
C VAL A 77 -2.09 -2.75 11.91
N ALA A 78 -2.57 -3.95 11.64
CA ALA A 78 -2.04 -5.18 12.21
C ALA A 78 -0.79 -5.64 11.45
N HIS A 79 0.16 -6.22 12.20
CA HIS A 79 1.23 -7.01 11.62
C HIS A 79 0.65 -8.29 11.00
N PRO A 80 1.12 -8.76 9.83
CA PRO A 80 0.53 -9.89 9.13
C PRO A 80 0.42 -11.16 9.99
N ASP A 81 1.48 -11.51 10.73
CA ASP A 81 1.49 -12.68 11.64
C ASP A 81 0.57 -12.56 12.88
N HIS A 82 -0.06 -11.40 13.08
CA HIS A 82 -0.86 -11.09 14.26
C HIS A 82 -2.27 -10.60 13.91
N VAL A 83 -2.67 -10.63 12.64
CA VAL A 83 -3.99 -10.18 12.19
C VAL A 83 -5.13 -10.82 12.99
N SER A 84 -5.03 -12.12 13.29
CA SER A 84 -6.05 -12.89 14.02
C SER A 84 -6.33 -12.37 15.43
N LYS A 85 -5.37 -11.68 16.07
CA LYS A 85 -5.54 -11.09 17.41
C LYS A 85 -6.55 -9.95 17.42
N PHE A 86 -6.74 -9.29 16.28
CA PHE A 86 -7.59 -8.10 16.17
C PHE A 86 -8.98 -8.40 15.61
N VAL A 87 -9.18 -9.58 15.03
CA VAL A 87 -10.47 -10.00 14.47
C VAL A 87 -11.37 -10.52 15.59
N ASN A 88 -12.50 -9.85 15.81
CA ASN A 88 -13.48 -10.16 16.85
C ASN A 88 -14.91 -9.86 16.36
N GLU A 89 -15.89 -9.96 17.26
CA GLU A 89 -17.31 -9.73 16.99
C GLU A 89 -17.68 -8.30 16.55
N ASP A 90 -16.87 -7.31 16.92
CA ASP A 90 -17.05 -5.92 16.49
C ASP A 90 -16.45 -5.67 15.10
N THR A 91 -15.54 -6.53 14.62
CA THR A 91 -14.85 -6.36 13.35
C THR A 91 -15.81 -6.45 12.17
N ARG A 92 -15.77 -5.43 11.30
CA ARG A 92 -16.61 -5.30 10.09
C ARG A 92 -15.80 -5.40 8.83
N ILE A 93 -14.61 -4.81 8.83
CA ILE A 93 -13.74 -4.77 7.65
C ILE A 93 -12.36 -5.30 8.02
N ILE A 94 -11.86 -6.21 7.20
CA ILE A 94 -10.46 -6.64 7.18
C ILE A 94 -9.89 -6.23 5.82
N GLY A 95 -9.17 -5.12 5.79
CA GLY A 95 -8.56 -4.55 4.59
C GLY A 95 -7.14 -5.08 4.37
N ILE A 96 -6.87 -5.68 3.22
CA ILE A 96 -5.51 -6.08 2.80
C ILE A 96 -5.08 -5.18 1.64
N SER A 97 -4.01 -4.42 1.83
CA SER A 97 -3.30 -3.75 0.73
C SER A 97 -2.41 -4.77 0.02
N THR A 98 -2.48 -4.80 -1.31
CA THR A 98 -1.77 -5.75 -2.16
C THR A 98 -1.05 -5.01 -3.29
N MET A 99 0.18 -5.45 -3.62
CA MET A 99 0.96 -4.92 -4.74
C MET A 99 0.95 -5.87 -5.94
N ASP A 100 1.12 -7.17 -5.72
CA ASP A 100 1.15 -8.20 -6.77
C ASP A 100 0.58 -9.54 -6.26
N PRO A 101 -0.71 -9.58 -5.90
CA PRO A 101 -1.31 -10.69 -5.14
C PRO A 101 -1.34 -12.03 -5.90
N LEU A 102 -1.36 -12.01 -7.23
CA LEU A 102 -1.43 -13.21 -8.08
C LEU A 102 -0.14 -13.45 -8.88
N GLY A 103 0.91 -12.66 -8.68
CA GLY A 103 2.19 -12.83 -9.36
C GLY A 103 2.16 -12.41 -10.84
N LEU A 104 1.18 -11.59 -11.25
CA LEU A 104 0.97 -11.20 -12.65
C LEU A 104 1.72 -9.91 -13.03
N GLY A 105 2.42 -9.29 -12.08
CA GLY A 105 3.27 -8.11 -12.34
C GLY A 105 4.44 -8.45 -13.28
N PRO A 106 4.94 -7.48 -14.08
CA PRO A 106 5.99 -7.74 -15.08
C PRO A 106 7.25 -8.41 -14.52
N VAL A 107 7.72 -7.96 -13.36
CA VAL A 107 8.93 -8.49 -12.71
C VAL A 107 8.69 -9.90 -12.18
N SER A 108 7.52 -10.15 -11.58
CA SER A 108 7.12 -11.49 -11.12
C SER A 108 7.00 -12.46 -12.28
N MET A 109 6.33 -12.07 -13.37
CA MET A 109 6.22 -12.90 -14.57
C MET A 109 7.59 -13.20 -15.20
N MET A 110 8.50 -12.23 -15.22
CA MET A 110 9.87 -12.42 -15.71
C MET A 110 10.64 -13.47 -14.89
N PHE A 111 10.56 -13.42 -13.55
CA PHE A 111 11.29 -14.34 -12.68
C PHE A 111 10.61 -15.71 -12.50
N THR A 112 9.33 -15.81 -12.82
CA THR A 112 8.53 -17.03 -12.62
C THR A 112 8.23 -17.79 -13.92
N ASP A 113 9.03 -17.57 -14.97
CA ASP A 113 8.86 -18.22 -16.28
C ASP A 113 7.46 -17.99 -16.85
N GLY A 114 7.04 -16.72 -16.90
CA GLY A 114 5.70 -16.34 -17.38
C GLY A 114 4.57 -16.81 -16.46
N GLY A 115 4.81 -16.93 -15.15
CA GLY A 115 3.81 -17.32 -14.16
C GLY A 115 3.64 -18.84 -13.98
N GLN A 116 4.53 -19.66 -14.56
CA GLN A 116 4.56 -21.11 -14.32
C GLN A 116 5.02 -21.44 -12.89
N LEU A 117 5.93 -20.62 -12.35
CA LEU A 117 6.38 -20.69 -10.96
C LEU A 117 5.61 -19.71 -10.07
N THR A 118 5.73 -19.88 -8.76
CA THR A 118 5.02 -19.06 -7.77
C THR A 118 5.94 -17.97 -7.24
N ALA A 119 5.65 -16.70 -7.53
CA ALA A 119 6.35 -15.59 -6.89
C ALA A 119 6.09 -15.56 -5.37
N TYR A 120 7.08 -15.13 -4.58
CA TYR A 120 6.89 -14.96 -3.14
C TYR A 120 5.78 -13.96 -2.78
N THR A 121 5.57 -12.91 -3.58
CA THR A 121 4.42 -12.00 -3.46
C THR A 121 3.10 -12.77 -3.41
N LYS A 122 2.84 -13.61 -4.41
CA LYS A 122 1.67 -14.49 -4.47
C LYS A 122 1.61 -15.45 -3.30
N ARG A 123 2.73 -16.14 -2.98
CA ARG A 123 2.77 -17.12 -1.89
C ARG A 123 2.39 -16.49 -0.55
N LYS A 124 3.02 -15.38 -0.18
CA LYS A 124 2.79 -14.71 1.12
C LYS A 124 1.41 -14.05 1.19
N PHE A 125 0.90 -13.53 0.07
CA PHE A 125 -0.49 -13.08 -0.02
C PHE A 125 -1.48 -14.22 0.29
N LEU A 126 -1.31 -15.38 -0.34
CA LEU A 126 -2.17 -16.55 -0.10
C LEU A 126 -2.09 -17.04 1.35
N GLU A 127 -0.88 -17.07 1.94
CA GLU A 127 -0.67 -17.38 3.36
C GLU A 127 -1.48 -16.41 4.26
N LEU A 128 -1.42 -15.10 4.00
CA LEU A 128 -2.17 -14.09 4.76
C LEU A 128 -3.69 -14.24 4.59
N VAL A 129 -4.17 -14.42 3.37
CA VAL A 129 -5.62 -14.59 3.08
C VAL A 129 -6.17 -15.84 3.79
N TYR A 130 -5.41 -16.93 3.80
CA TYR A 130 -5.76 -18.13 4.55
C TYR A 130 -5.93 -17.84 6.06
N GLU A 131 -4.96 -17.16 6.66
CA GLU A 131 -4.99 -16.80 8.08
C GLU A 131 -6.17 -15.88 8.43
N VAL A 132 -6.45 -14.88 7.58
CA VAL A 132 -7.59 -13.97 7.72
C VAL A 132 -8.92 -14.73 7.65
N ASN A 133 -9.08 -15.61 6.65
CA ASN A 133 -10.27 -16.43 6.51
C ASN A 133 -10.47 -17.38 7.70
N ARG A 134 -9.38 -17.97 8.21
CA ARG A 134 -9.42 -18.81 9.41
C ARG A 134 -9.89 -18.00 10.62
N ALA A 135 -9.33 -16.80 10.83
CA ALA A 135 -9.67 -15.94 11.96
C ALA A 135 -11.12 -15.45 11.91
N ARG A 136 -11.58 -14.99 10.74
CA ARG A 136 -12.93 -14.43 10.58
C ARG A 136 -14.04 -15.46 10.42
N LYS A 137 -13.72 -16.77 10.32
CA LYS A 137 -14.72 -17.85 10.19
C LYS A 137 -15.79 -17.82 11.29
N ARG A 138 -15.43 -17.38 12.50
CA ARG A 138 -16.34 -17.23 13.65
C ARG A 138 -17.08 -15.89 13.69
N PHE A 139 -16.72 -14.96 12.81
CA PHE A 139 -17.19 -13.58 12.78
C PHE A 139 -17.72 -13.25 11.36
N PRO A 140 -18.90 -13.78 10.97
CA PRO A 140 -19.41 -13.68 9.60
C PRO A 140 -19.71 -12.24 9.13
N LYS A 141 -19.75 -11.29 10.08
CA LYS A 141 -19.89 -9.85 9.79
C LYS A 141 -18.59 -9.20 9.30
N ALA A 142 -17.43 -9.82 9.54
CA ALA A 142 -16.13 -9.32 9.12
C ALA A 142 -15.88 -9.64 7.63
N LYS A 143 -15.96 -8.61 6.79
CA LYS A 143 -15.75 -8.69 5.34
C LYS A 143 -14.27 -8.51 5.01
N LEU A 144 -13.74 -9.39 4.15
CA LEU A 144 -12.40 -9.29 3.60
C LEU A 144 -12.44 -8.38 2.37
N VAL A 145 -11.71 -7.27 2.44
CA VAL A 145 -11.63 -6.25 1.39
C VAL A 145 -10.19 -6.15 0.90
N LEU A 146 -9.99 -6.27 -0.41
CA LEU A 146 -8.68 -6.07 -1.04
C LEU A 146 -8.58 -4.68 -1.67
N GLY A 147 -7.37 -4.14 -1.71
CA GLY A 147 -7.05 -2.92 -2.44
C GLY A 147 -5.54 -2.83 -2.71
N GLY A 148 -5.08 -1.64 -3.09
CA GLY A 148 -3.69 -1.40 -3.49
C GLY A 148 -3.46 -1.58 -4.98
N SER A 149 -2.23 -1.31 -5.43
CA SER A 149 -1.87 -1.27 -6.86
C SER A 149 -2.02 -2.62 -7.57
N GLY A 150 -2.06 -3.73 -6.82
CA GLY A 150 -2.25 -5.08 -7.35
C GLY A 150 -3.71 -5.53 -7.48
N ALA A 151 -4.68 -4.71 -7.05
CA ALA A 151 -6.08 -5.10 -6.94
C ALA A 151 -6.70 -5.54 -8.28
N TRP A 152 -6.26 -4.97 -9.41
CA TRP A 152 -6.73 -5.31 -10.76
C TRP A 152 -6.53 -6.79 -11.13
N GLN A 153 -5.54 -7.45 -10.52
CA GLN A 153 -5.27 -8.87 -10.77
C GLN A 153 -6.44 -9.75 -10.32
N MET A 154 -7.14 -9.32 -9.27
CA MET A 154 -8.27 -10.05 -8.70
C MET A 154 -9.48 -10.04 -9.65
N GLU A 155 -9.71 -8.94 -10.37
CA GLU A 155 -10.77 -8.86 -11.39
C GLU A 155 -10.42 -9.69 -12.63
N THR A 156 -9.14 -9.71 -13.02
CA THR A 156 -8.66 -10.52 -14.16
C THR A 156 -8.79 -12.03 -13.91
N LYS A 157 -8.85 -12.45 -12.64
CA LYS A 157 -8.98 -13.84 -12.19
C LYS A 157 -10.15 -13.99 -11.21
N ASP A 158 -11.32 -13.51 -11.59
CA ASP A 158 -12.49 -13.41 -10.71
C ASP A 158 -12.90 -14.74 -10.04
N GLU A 159 -12.86 -15.87 -10.75
CA GLU A 159 -13.12 -17.20 -10.17
C GLU A 159 -12.13 -17.54 -9.05
N GLN A 160 -10.84 -17.29 -9.25
CA GLN A 160 -9.81 -17.51 -8.24
C GLN A 160 -10.02 -16.57 -7.05
N THR A 161 -10.38 -15.31 -7.31
CA THR A 161 -10.70 -14.32 -6.28
C THR A 161 -11.86 -14.77 -5.41
N ARG A 162 -12.95 -15.28 -6.00
CA ARG A 162 -14.10 -15.82 -5.26
C ARG A 162 -13.70 -17.06 -4.46
N ALA A 163 -12.88 -17.94 -5.01
CA ALA A 163 -12.38 -19.13 -4.30
C ALA A 163 -11.53 -18.78 -3.07
N LEU A 164 -10.87 -17.62 -3.07
CA LEU A 164 -10.14 -17.08 -1.92
C LEU A 164 -11.06 -16.50 -0.83
N GLY A 165 -12.38 -16.45 -1.05
CA GLY A 165 -13.34 -15.90 -0.11
C GLY A 165 -13.28 -14.38 0.05
N VAL A 166 -12.63 -13.67 -0.87
CA VAL A 166 -12.61 -12.20 -0.88
C VAL A 166 -14.03 -11.67 -1.08
N ASN A 167 -14.48 -10.72 -0.25
CA ASN A 167 -15.82 -10.17 -0.37
C ASN A 167 -15.86 -8.99 -1.34
N HIS A 168 -14.89 -8.08 -1.24
CA HIS A 168 -14.82 -6.89 -2.06
C HIS A 168 -13.39 -6.60 -2.49
N THR A 169 -13.22 -6.06 -3.69
CA THR A 169 -11.94 -5.54 -4.20
C THR A 169 -12.15 -4.10 -4.64
N VAL A 170 -11.37 -3.16 -4.08
CA VAL A 170 -11.41 -1.74 -4.44
C VAL A 170 -10.28 -1.44 -5.42
N ILE A 171 -10.62 -0.92 -6.59
CA ILE A 171 -9.70 -0.59 -7.69
C ILE A 171 -9.73 0.93 -7.89
N GLY A 172 -8.56 1.57 -7.91
CA GLY A 172 -8.43 3.03 -7.97
C GLY A 172 -8.09 3.70 -6.63
N GLU A 173 -7.71 4.97 -6.74
CA GLU A 173 -7.41 5.85 -5.60
C GLU A 173 -8.66 6.17 -4.76
N CYS A 174 -8.74 5.64 -3.53
CA CYS A 174 -9.93 5.74 -2.67
C CYS A 174 -9.79 6.70 -1.48
N ASP A 175 -8.73 7.53 -1.39
CA ASP A 175 -8.46 8.38 -0.20
C ASP A 175 -9.66 9.24 0.25
N HIS A 176 -10.49 9.68 -0.71
CA HIS A 176 -11.60 10.61 -0.53
C HIS A 176 -12.97 9.94 -0.39
N VAL A 177 -13.09 8.65 -0.70
CA VAL A 177 -14.37 7.90 -0.77
C VAL A 177 -14.35 6.60 0.03
N ILE A 178 -13.20 6.22 0.63
CA ILE A 178 -13.08 4.94 1.35
C ILE A 178 -14.13 4.79 2.46
N GLN A 179 -14.53 5.90 3.08
CA GLN A 179 -15.53 5.89 4.15
C GLN A 179 -16.90 5.48 3.62
N ASP A 180 -17.30 6.05 2.48
CA ASP A 180 -18.56 5.71 1.81
C ASP A 180 -18.53 4.25 1.35
N ILE A 181 -17.42 3.80 0.77
CA ILE A 181 -17.22 2.41 0.36
C ILE A 181 -17.38 1.45 1.55
N TYR A 182 -16.75 1.74 2.69
CA TYR A 182 -16.85 0.89 3.87
C TYR A 182 -18.25 0.91 4.50
N ASN A 183 -18.92 2.07 4.49
CA ASN A 183 -20.31 2.17 4.92
C ASN A 183 -21.23 1.32 4.01
N ASP A 184 -21.04 1.37 2.69
CA ASP A 184 -21.82 0.60 1.74
C ASP A 184 -21.61 -0.91 1.92
N ILE A 185 -20.35 -1.33 2.12
CA ILE A 185 -20.01 -2.74 2.43
C ILE A 185 -20.71 -3.21 3.71
N GLU A 186 -20.81 -2.35 4.72
CA GLU A 186 -21.41 -2.71 6.01
C GLU A 186 -22.95 -2.71 5.98
N PHE A 187 -23.57 -1.75 5.27
CA PHE A 187 -25.00 -1.45 5.47
C PHE A 187 -25.86 -1.49 4.19
N ASN A 188 -25.32 -1.09 3.04
CA ASN A 188 -26.13 -0.85 1.84
C ASN A 188 -26.01 -1.96 0.79
N GLY A 189 -25.04 -2.87 0.97
CA GLY A 189 -24.69 -3.87 -0.01
C GLY A 189 -23.80 -3.27 -1.11
N ALA A 190 -22.57 -3.75 -1.20
CA ALA A 190 -21.58 -3.30 -2.18
C ALA A 190 -21.29 -4.41 -3.22
N PRO A 191 -20.89 -4.07 -4.46
CA PRO A 191 -20.48 -5.06 -5.45
C PRO A 191 -19.16 -5.74 -5.06
N GLU A 192 -18.89 -6.92 -5.62
CA GLU A 192 -17.62 -7.64 -5.41
C GLU A 192 -16.40 -6.84 -5.89
N PHE A 193 -16.55 -6.10 -7.00
CA PHE A 193 -15.52 -5.22 -7.55
C PHE A 193 -16.02 -3.77 -7.54
N ILE A 194 -15.28 -2.90 -6.86
CA ILE A 194 -15.63 -1.50 -6.64
C ILE A 194 -14.59 -0.65 -7.34
N HIS A 195 -14.97 -0.03 -8.45
CA HIS A 195 -14.11 0.86 -9.23
C HIS A 195 -14.28 2.30 -8.76
N VAL A 196 -13.17 2.97 -8.46
CA VAL A 196 -13.13 4.39 -8.13
C VAL A 196 -12.62 5.16 -9.35
N PRO A 197 -13.51 5.68 -10.21
CA PRO A 197 -13.13 6.17 -11.54
C PRO A 197 -12.40 7.52 -11.53
N ARG A 198 -12.46 8.26 -10.41
CA ARG A 198 -11.84 9.57 -10.26
C ARG A 198 -10.97 9.56 -9.01
N GLY A 199 -9.72 9.96 -9.17
CA GLY A 199 -8.83 10.14 -8.03
C GLY A 199 -9.20 11.37 -7.19
N PRO A 200 -8.70 11.43 -5.95
CA PRO A 200 -8.88 12.57 -5.05
C PRO A 200 -8.23 13.84 -5.61
N LYS A 201 -8.77 15.01 -5.25
CA LYS A 201 -8.04 16.28 -5.30
C LYS A 201 -6.89 16.27 -4.29
N LEU A 202 -5.91 17.17 -4.47
CA LEU A 202 -4.73 17.24 -3.62
C LEU A 202 -5.08 17.39 -2.12
N GLU A 203 -6.04 18.25 -1.80
CA GLU A 203 -6.47 18.54 -0.43
C GLU A 203 -7.21 17.36 0.21
N GLN A 204 -7.74 16.46 -0.61
CA GLN A 204 -8.43 15.26 -0.14
C GLN A 204 -7.44 14.14 0.21
N ILE A 205 -6.19 14.20 -0.24
CA ILE A 205 -5.17 13.20 0.10
C ILE A 205 -4.60 13.53 1.49
N PRO A 206 -4.81 12.68 2.51
CA PRO A 206 -4.36 12.96 3.87
C PRO A 206 -2.83 12.93 3.99
N ASP A 207 -2.33 13.42 5.11
CA ASP A 207 -0.98 13.12 5.58
C ASP A 207 -0.99 11.73 6.24
N ILE A 208 0.08 10.96 6.12
CA ILE A 208 0.21 9.68 6.85
C ILE A 208 0.20 9.94 8.37
N VAL A 209 -0.43 9.04 9.13
CA VAL A 209 -0.50 9.16 10.60
C VAL A 209 0.42 8.18 11.34
N GLY A 210 0.93 7.18 10.62
CA GLY A 210 1.88 6.19 11.11
C GLY A 210 3.02 6.02 10.10
N ALA A 211 4.16 5.52 10.57
CA ALA A 211 5.35 5.42 9.75
C ALA A 211 5.16 4.45 8.57
N SER A 212 5.72 4.80 7.42
CA SER A 212 5.74 4.00 6.21
C SER A 212 6.97 3.10 6.15
N THR A 213 6.84 1.95 5.50
CA THR A 213 8.00 1.12 5.17
C THR A 213 8.98 1.88 4.28
N HIS A 214 10.27 1.66 4.51
CA HIS A 214 11.40 2.36 3.88
C HIS A 214 11.44 3.87 4.12
N GLY A 215 10.62 4.39 5.04
CA GLY A 215 10.47 5.84 5.22
C GLY A 215 9.93 6.52 3.97
N LEU A 216 9.14 5.81 3.16
CA LEU A 216 8.65 6.29 1.88
C LEU A 216 7.72 7.51 2.06
N VAL A 217 7.94 8.55 1.26
CA VAL A 217 7.13 9.78 1.23
C VAL A 217 6.81 10.10 -0.22
N GLU A 218 5.52 10.13 -0.58
CA GLU A 218 5.11 10.52 -1.93
C GLU A 218 5.23 12.04 -2.07
N VAL A 219 5.88 12.50 -3.12
CA VAL A 219 6.07 13.93 -3.40
C VAL A 219 5.14 14.41 -4.51
N MET A 220 4.66 13.49 -5.34
CA MET A 220 3.61 13.73 -6.31
C MET A 220 2.90 12.42 -6.65
N ARG A 221 1.65 12.56 -7.08
CA ARG A 221 0.83 11.44 -7.54
C ARG A 221 0.38 11.65 -8.98
N GLY A 222 0.53 10.61 -9.79
CA GLY A 222 0.30 10.68 -11.24
C GLY A 222 1.40 11.44 -11.98
N CYS A 223 1.61 11.13 -13.26
CA CYS A 223 2.70 11.70 -14.07
C CYS A 223 2.25 12.69 -15.15
N GLY A 224 0.95 12.76 -15.47
CA GLY A 224 0.44 13.67 -16.50
C GLY A 224 0.68 13.24 -17.95
N ARG A 225 1.44 12.15 -18.19
CA ARG A 225 1.72 11.63 -19.55
C ARG A 225 0.50 10.99 -20.22
N ASN A 226 -0.51 10.61 -19.45
CA ASN A 226 -1.77 10.05 -19.95
C ASN A 226 -1.59 8.80 -20.84
N CYS A 227 -0.61 7.94 -20.52
CA CYS A 227 -0.38 6.71 -21.27
C CYS A 227 -1.63 5.83 -21.26
N GLN A 228 -1.95 5.20 -22.40
CA GLN A 228 -3.17 4.40 -22.55
C GLN A 228 -3.24 3.21 -21.57
N PHE A 229 -2.08 2.65 -21.22
CA PHE A 229 -1.94 1.53 -20.29
C PHE A 229 -1.91 1.95 -18.81
N CYS A 230 -1.79 3.25 -18.50
CA CYS A 230 -1.80 3.72 -17.12
C CYS A 230 -3.21 3.68 -16.55
N GLU A 231 -3.30 3.37 -15.25
CA GLU A 231 -4.53 3.46 -14.48
C GLU A 231 -5.12 4.88 -14.60
N PRO A 232 -6.44 5.01 -14.88
CA PRO A 232 -7.06 6.31 -15.12
C PRO A 232 -6.77 7.38 -14.06
N ASN A 233 -6.70 6.96 -12.80
CA ASN A 233 -6.52 7.85 -11.66
C ASN A 233 -5.11 8.49 -11.62
N LEU A 234 -4.10 7.81 -12.17
CA LEU A 234 -2.70 8.29 -12.22
C LEU A 234 -2.42 9.20 -13.43
N ARG A 235 -3.40 9.43 -14.30
CA ARG A 235 -3.23 10.26 -15.50
C ARG A 235 -3.15 11.75 -15.19
N THR A 236 -3.68 12.20 -14.06
CA THR A 236 -3.59 13.60 -13.61
C THR A 236 -2.51 13.74 -12.55
N ALA A 237 -1.51 14.59 -12.83
CA ALA A 237 -0.44 14.90 -11.88
C ALA A 237 -0.92 15.83 -10.76
N LYS A 238 -0.56 15.49 -9.52
CA LYS A 238 -0.84 16.24 -8.29
C LYS A 238 0.48 16.40 -7.54
N TYR A 239 0.97 17.62 -7.38
CA TYR A 239 2.26 17.90 -6.74
C TYR A 239 2.05 18.25 -5.27
N TYR A 240 2.74 17.57 -4.36
CA TYR A 240 2.61 17.87 -2.95
C TYR A 240 3.43 19.11 -2.60
N PRO A 241 2.88 20.01 -1.77
CA PRO A 241 3.62 21.17 -1.31
C PRO A 241 4.69 20.73 -0.29
N ALA A 242 5.74 21.55 -0.14
CA ALA A 242 6.90 21.22 0.70
C ALA A 242 6.52 20.95 2.15
N ASP A 243 5.62 21.76 2.71
CA ASP A 243 5.11 21.62 4.08
C ASP A 243 4.43 20.26 4.31
N LYS A 244 3.72 19.72 3.32
CA LYS A 244 3.13 18.37 3.38
C LYS A 244 4.23 17.31 3.44
N ILE A 245 5.23 17.42 2.57
CA ILE A 245 6.36 16.47 2.51
C ILE A 245 7.11 16.46 3.85
N GLU A 246 7.40 17.63 4.42
CA GLU A 246 8.05 17.78 5.72
C GLU A 246 7.25 17.14 6.87
N ARG A 247 5.92 17.35 6.89
CA ARG A 247 5.05 16.72 7.90
C ARG A 247 5.09 15.20 7.83
N GLU A 248 5.14 14.61 6.65
CA GLU A 248 5.20 13.15 6.49
C GLU A 248 6.57 12.57 6.83
N ILE A 249 7.65 13.28 6.45
CA ILE A 249 8.99 12.97 6.93
C ILE A 249 9.00 12.95 8.46
N ALA A 250 8.43 13.96 9.12
CA ALA A 250 8.37 14.01 10.58
C ALA A 250 7.65 12.81 11.20
N VAL A 251 6.63 12.25 10.53
CA VAL A 251 5.95 11.01 10.98
C VAL A 251 6.90 9.81 10.95
N ASN A 252 7.67 9.63 9.87
CA ASN A 252 8.67 8.58 9.76
C ASN A 252 9.83 8.77 10.77
N ARG A 253 10.21 10.02 11.05
CA ARG A 253 11.27 10.36 12.00
C ARG A 253 10.90 10.02 13.45
N LYS A 254 9.62 9.97 13.83
CA LYS A 254 9.18 9.61 15.19
C LYS A 254 9.64 8.21 15.63
N ILE A 255 9.85 7.30 14.69
CA ILE A 255 10.36 5.95 14.98
C ILE A 255 11.89 5.82 14.80
N GLY A 256 12.57 6.95 14.59
CA GLY A 256 14.03 7.01 14.42
C GLY A 256 14.54 6.59 13.04
N ASN A 257 13.67 6.49 12.02
CA ASN A 257 14.08 6.09 10.67
C ASN A 257 14.97 7.17 10.03
N PRO A 258 16.25 6.91 9.71
CA PRO A 258 17.16 7.86 9.05
C PRO A 258 16.82 8.17 7.58
N ASN A 259 15.88 7.41 7.01
CA ASN A 259 15.74 7.22 5.58
C ASN A 259 14.48 7.91 5.11
N VAL A 260 14.57 8.58 3.97
CA VAL A 260 13.38 9.13 3.29
C VAL A 260 13.42 8.69 1.85
N TRP A 261 12.62 7.70 1.47
CA TRP A 261 12.50 7.33 0.06
C TRP A 261 11.42 8.19 -0.58
N ILE A 262 11.82 9.25 -1.30
CA ILE A 262 10.85 10.05 -2.02
C ILE A 262 10.26 9.24 -3.19
N HIS A 263 8.94 9.29 -3.33
CA HIS A 263 8.22 8.47 -4.31
C HIS A 263 7.35 9.34 -5.22
N SER A 264 7.34 8.96 -6.49
CA SER A 264 6.51 9.53 -7.55
C SER A 264 6.49 8.57 -8.73
N GLU A 265 5.46 8.66 -9.58
CA GLU A 265 5.42 7.94 -10.86
C GLU A 265 6.62 8.31 -11.76
N ASP A 266 7.03 9.58 -11.73
CA ASP A 266 8.27 10.08 -12.34
C ASP A 266 8.73 11.33 -11.61
N ILE A 267 9.89 11.26 -10.96
CA ILE A 267 10.39 12.33 -10.08
C ILE A 267 10.78 13.58 -10.85
N PHE A 268 11.19 13.44 -12.11
CA PHE A 268 11.59 14.56 -12.96
C PHE A 268 10.38 15.39 -13.41
N LEU A 269 9.16 14.89 -13.22
CA LEU A 269 7.93 15.60 -13.53
C LEU A 269 7.37 16.37 -12.32
N TYR A 270 8.07 16.42 -11.19
CA TYR A 270 7.64 17.20 -10.03
C TYR A 270 7.52 18.69 -10.39
N LYS A 271 6.32 19.26 -10.19
CA LYS A 271 5.96 20.63 -10.57
C LYS A 271 6.32 20.97 -12.02
N LEU A 272 6.08 20.02 -12.93
CA LEU A 272 6.29 20.20 -14.37
C LEU A 272 5.57 21.44 -14.89
N GLU A 273 6.32 22.35 -15.50
CA GLU A 273 5.82 23.58 -16.13
C GLU A 273 5.45 23.35 -17.59
N ASP A 274 6.36 22.73 -18.36
CA ASP A 274 6.12 22.36 -19.75
C ASP A 274 5.42 20.99 -19.85
N LYS A 275 4.10 21.04 -19.94
CA LYS A 275 3.25 19.84 -20.10
C LYS A 275 3.23 19.27 -21.52
N ASN A 276 3.79 19.99 -22.51
CA ASN A 276 3.80 19.56 -23.90
C ASN A 276 5.09 18.82 -24.23
N GLY A 277 6.24 19.41 -23.89
CA GLY A 277 7.56 18.81 -24.08
C GLY A 277 8.02 17.91 -22.94
N PHE A 278 7.31 17.93 -21.80
CA PHE A 278 7.70 17.20 -20.58
C PHE A 278 9.12 17.51 -20.12
N MET A 279 9.61 18.74 -20.38
CA MET A 279 10.92 19.17 -19.93
C MET A 279 10.92 19.36 -18.41
N PRO A 280 11.80 18.67 -17.66
CA PRO A 280 11.81 18.74 -16.20
C PRO A 280 11.93 20.16 -15.66
N ASN A 281 11.16 20.47 -14.61
CA ASN A 281 11.36 21.69 -13.83
C ASN A 281 12.59 21.51 -12.91
N HIS A 282 13.77 21.82 -13.44
CA HIS A 282 15.03 21.59 -12.74
C HIS A 282 15.07 22.27 -11.37
N GLU A 283 14.64 23.54 -11.26
CA GLU A 283 14.62 24.27 -9.99
C GLU A 283 13.73 23.60 -8.96
N ALA A 284 12.50 23.22 -9.34
CA ALA A 284 11.58 22.55 -8.43
C ALA A 284 12.09 21.19 -7.94
N VAL A 285 12.75 20.42 -8.81
CA VAL A 285 13.35 19.12 -8.43
C VAL A 285 14.52 19.33 -7.47
N VAL A 286 15.42 20.27 -7.78
CA VAL A 286 16.56 20.59 -6.89
C VAL A 286 16.07 21.07 -5.52
N ASP A 287 15.08 21.96 -5.49
CA ASP A 287 14.54 22.50 -4.24
C ASP A 287 13.77 21.44 -3.44
N LEU A 288 13.12 20.48 -4.09
CA LEU A 288 12.55 19.30 -3.44
C LEU A 288 13.63 18.52 -2.69
N PHE A 289 14.71 18.12 -3.36
CA PHE A 289 15.79 17.36 -2.72
C PHE A 289 16.49 18.17 -1.62
N LYS A 290 16.70 19.48 -1.80
CA LYS A 290 17.22 20.35 -0.72
C LYS A 290 16.30 20.33 0.49
N THR A 291 14.98 20.51 0.28
CA THR A 291 13.98 20.50 1.35
C THR A 291 14.02 19.20 2.15
N VAL A 292 14.18 18.06 1.47
CA VAL A 292 14.32 16.77 2.13
C VAL A 292 15.66 16.70 2.88
N MET A 293 16.78 16.96 2.22
CA MET A 293 18.11 16.79 2.81
C MET A 293 18.43 17.75 3.98
N THR A 294 17.72 18.87 4.09
CA THR A 294 17.87 19.80 5.22
C THR A 294 17.10 19.37 6.48
N GLN A 295 16.23 18.35 6.40
CA GLN A 295 15.52 17.86 7.58
C GLN A 295 16.47 17.14 8.55
N GLY A 296 16.30 17.42 9.85
CA GLY A 296 17.19 16.94 10.89
C GLY A 296 17.32 15.42 10.98
N GLY A 297 18.56 14.94 10.84
CA GLY A 297 18.95 13.54 11.03
C GLY A 297 18.54 12.59 9.89
N ILE A 298 18.26 13.14 8.71
CA ILE A 298 18.27 12.38 7.46
C ILE A 298 19.70 12.12 7.04
N THR A 299 20.01 10.87 6.73
CA THR A 299 21.34 10.48 6.23
C THR A 299 21.34 10.14 4.75
N TYR A 300 20.18 9.82 4.17
CA TYR A 300 20.00 9.53 2.75
C TYR A 300 18.54 9.72 2.34
N ALA A 301 18.34 10.25 1.13
CA ALA A 301 17.05 10.50 0.50
C ALA A 301 17.04 10.04 -0.97
#